data_AF-A0A819G9L2-F1
#
_entry.id   AF-A0A819G9L2-F1
#
_cell.length_a   1.000
_cell.length_b   1.000
_cell.length_c   1.000
_cell.angle_alpha   90.00
_cell.angle_beta   90.00
_cell.angle_gamma   90.00
#
_symmetry.space_group_name_H-M   'P 1'
#
loop_
_entity.id
_entity.type
_entity.pdbx_description
1 polymer ?
#
loop_
_entity_poly.entity_id
_entity_poly.type
_entity_poly.pdbx_seq_one_letter_code
_entity_poly.pdbx_strand_id
1 'polypeptide(L)'
;MLRTVLLSLILLVSLSSSSSILRKSLKRRQSDAPPCNAIEGFECKCSYFRVSCTTTREYPSPLKINENEKHKYQSVELVIGTAQDIHVNDRTFESVKELYKNDGDNYEFRIKFEKFTGLHLSSPGIFNRVFPDNIPQHARKQMALEIYNPEVAPSDNKHLFQNLNVDALELYALYPFHGTFQQLFDGANIKYLRLSGGEIRSDLSQSFTGTISRIELARQASALSVQNFPVYPAHELIINAFYITEFNTEHPPNYSNLGELRVFSPGRIPANAFQQFPNIHTLSISTDADIDPNALHGLNNLEKLSIKEPRPSLALLNSVPNIKEFETNIEKLDDDAQCQLVGKLANGQIAVQGKS
;
A
#
# COMPACT_ATOMS: atom_id res chain seq x y z
N MET A 1 6.89 -15.51 50.79
CA MET A 1 5.51 -15.99 50.63
C MET A 1 4.56 -14.89 51.09
N LEU A 2 4.15 -14.01 50.17
CA LEU A 2 2.88 -13.29 50.24
C LEU A 2 2.52 -13.03 48.78
N ARG A 3 1.87 -14.04 48.21
CA ARG A 3 1.40 -14.10 46.83
C ARG A 3 0.13 -13.26 46.71
N THR A 4 -0.10 -12.78 45.49
CA THR A 4 -1.42 -12.56 44.88
C THR A 4 -2.36 -11.65 45.66
N VAL A 5 -2.36 -10.34 45.34
CA VAL A 5 -3.52 -9.44 45.17
C VAL A 5 -2.93 -8.05 44.91
N LEU A 6 -2.64 -7.72 43.64
CA LEU A 6 -2.62 -6.34 43.11
C LEU A 6 -2.39 -6.38 41.58
N LEU A 7 -3.17 -7.19 40.87
CA LEU A 7 -3.07 -7.33 39.41
C LEU A 7 -4.47 -7.52 38.84
N SER A 8 -5.36 -6.59 39.17
CA SER A 8 -6.74 -6.57 38.68
C SER A 8 -7.36 -5.22 39.00
N LEU A 9 -6.94 -4.17 38.30
CA LEU A 9 -7.77 -3.02 38.00
C LEU A 9 -7.10 -2.18 36.90
N ILE A 10 -7.92 -1.70 35.97
CA ILE A 10 -7.57 -0.99 34.71
C ILE A 10 -7.29 -1.95 33.55
N LEU A 11 -8.34 -2.67 33.15
CA LEU A 11 -8.46 -3.28 31.84
C LEU A 11 -9.83 -2.87 31.29
N LEU A 12 -9.92 -1.64 30.79
CA LEU A 12 -11.06 -1.10 30.02
C LEU A 12 -10.71 0.34 29.61
N VAL A 13 -10.14 0.50 28.40
CA VAL A 13 -10.46 1.50 27.37
C VAL A 13 -9.49 1.25 26.20
N SER A 14 -10.01 0.76 25.07
CA SER A 14 -9.63 1.10 23.67
C SER A 14 -9.91 -0.05 22.68
N LEU A 15 -11.19 -0.27 22.38
CA LEU A 15 -11.59 -0.77 21.06
C LEU A 15 -11.72 0.44 20.12
N SER A 16 -10.59 0.89 19.57
CA SER A 16 -10.54 1.80 18.41
C SER A 16 -9.11 1.95 17.89
N SER A 17 -8.43 0.82 17.66
CA SER A 17 -7.20 0.77 16.86
C SER A 17 -7.55 0.64 15.37
N SER A 18 -7.71 1.80 14.73
CA SER A 18 -7.75 2.00 13.28
C SER A 18 -6.39 1.69 12.64
N SER A 19 -5.98 0.43 12.64
CA SER A 19 -4.78 -0.05 11.92
C SER A 19 -4.75 -1.57 11.70
N SER A 20 -5.87 -2.26 11.88
CA SER A 20 -5.98 -3.71 11.65
C SER A 20 -6.80 -4.12 10.41
N ILE A 21 -7.20 -3.17 9.55
CA ILE A 21 -8.09 -3.45 8.41
C ILE A 21 -7.40 -4.14 7.22
N LEU A 22 -6.06 -4.17 7.12
CA LEU A 22 -5.38 -4.70 5.92
C LEU A 22 -4.64 -6.05 6.07
N ARG A 23 -4.72 -6.74 7.22
CA ARG A 23 -4.09 -8.08 7.36
C ARG A 23 -4.96 -9.18 7.98
N LYS A 24 -6.19 -8.89 8.39
CA LYS A 24 -7.12 -9.91 8.92
C LYS A 24 -8.17 -10.43 7.92
N SER A 25 -8.22 -9.93 6.68
CA SER A 25 -9.11 -10.50 5.64
C SER A 25 -8.46 -11.56 4.73
N LEU A 26 -7.12 -11.66 4.67
CA LEU A 26 -6.42 -12.61 3.78
C LEU A 26 -6.18 -14.02 4.36
N LYS A 27 -6.54 -14.26 5.62
CA LYS A 27 -6.50 -15.60 6.25
C LYS A 27 -7.88 -16.17 6.59
N ARG A 28 -8.97 -15.50 6.18
CA ARG A 28 -10.32 -16.04 6.34
C ARG A 28 -10.69 -16.85 5.11
N ARG A 29 -10.16 -18.09 5.10
CA ARG A 29 -10.57 -19.21 4.24
C ARG A 29 -10.52 -18.92 2.73
N GLN A 30 -9.40 -19.32 2.11
CA GLN A 30 -9.44 -20.18 0.92
C GLN A 30 -10.31 -21.42 1.23
N SER A 31 -11.60 -21.22 1.45
CA SER A 31 -12.59 -22.22 1.08
C SER A 31 -12.49 -22.23 -0.43
N ASP A 32 -12.13 -23.35 -1.04
CA ASP A 32 -12.19 -23.49 -2.50
C ASP A 32 -13.60 -23.11 -2.95
N ALA A 33 -13.74 -21.87 -3.42
CA ALA A 33 -14.96 -21.39 -4.01
C ALA A 33 -15.29 -22.35 -5.18
N PRO A 34 -16.53 -22.85 -5.27
CA PRO A 34 -16.87 -23.84 -6.28
C PRO A 34 -16.61 -23.27 -7.68
N PRO A 35 -16.26 -24.15 -8.64
CA PRO A 35 -16.14 -23.74 -10.02
C PRO A 35 -17.48 -23.21 -10.53
N CYS A 36 -17.42 -22.19 -11.39
CA CYS A 36 -18.57 -21.54 -12.01
C CYS A 36 -18.22 -21.09 -13.43
N ASN A 37 -19.23 -20.76 -14.22
CA ASN A 37 -19.06 -20.28 -15.60
C ASN A 37 -19.46 -18.80 -15.70
N ALA A 38 -18.71 -17.91 -15.03
CA ALA A 38 -19.04 -16.48 -15.00
C ALA A 38 -18.64 -15.74 -16.27
N ILE A 39 -17.49 -16.11 -16.88
CA ILE A 39 -16.97 -15.49 -18.10
C ILE A 39 -16.65 -16.60 -19.09
N GLU A 40 -17.15 -16.48 -20.32
CA GLU A 40 -16.87 -17.45 -21.38
C GLU A 40 -15.35 -17.49 -21.68
N GLY A 41 -14.78 -18.69 -21.74
CA GLY A 41 -13.34 -18.88 -22.00
C GLY A 41 -12.43 -18.72 -20.77
N PHE A 42 -13.00 -18.55 -19.58
CA PHE A 42 -12.26 -18.49 -18.31
C PHE A 42 -12.66 -19.63 -17.38
N GLU A 43 -11.69 -20.11 -16.62
CA GLU A 43 -11.91 -20.99 -15.47
C GLU A 43 -12.17 -20.11 -14.25
N CYS A 44 -13.41 -20.09 -13.76
CA CYS A 44 -13.83 -19.22 -12.67
C CYS A 44 -14.12 -20.00 -11.39
N LYS A 45 -13.79 -19.40 -10.25
CA LYS A 45 -14.24 -19.78 -8.90
C LYS A 45 -15.13 -18.69 -8.35
N CYS A 46 -16.35 -19.04 -7.97
CA CYS A 46 -17.37 -18.09 -7.50
C CYS A 46 -17.75 -18.33 -6.05
N SER A 47 -17.89 -17.24 -5.30
CA SER A 47 -18.44 -17.21 -3.96
C SER A 47 -19.54 -16.16 -3.91
N TYR A 48 -20.31 -16.09 -2.82
CA TYR A 48 -21.33 -15.07 -2.67
C TYR A 48 -20.82 -13.62 -2.83
N PHE A 49 -19.53 -13.37 -2.56
CA PHE A 49 -18.95 -12.03 -2.55
C PHE A 49 -18.01 -11.75 -3.74
N ARG A 50 -17.36 -12.80 -4.25
CA ARG A 50 -16.23 -12.67 -5.16
C ARG A 50 -16.28 -13.69 -6.27
N VAL A 51 -15.87 -13.26 -7.46
CA VAL A 51 -15.51 -14.13 -8.58
C VAL A 51 -14.03 -13.93 -8.91
N SER A 52 -13.31 -15.03 -9.12
CA SER A 52 -11.94 -15.03 -9.62
C SER A 52 -11.88 -15.93 -10.85
N CYS A 53 -11.45 -15.37 -11.98
CA CYS A 53 -11.44 -16.03 -13.28
C CYS A 53 -10.02 -16.03 -13.85
N THR A 54 -9.55 -17.21 -14.26
CA THR A 54 -8.24 -17.39 -14.88
C THR A 54 -8.40 -17.86 -16.32
N THR A 55 -7.57 -17.36 -17.23
CA THR A 55 -7.47 -17.91 -18.59
C THR A 55 -6.01 -18.07 -19.00
N THR A 56 -5.72 -19.15 -19.70
CA THR A 56 -4.44 -19.39 -20.37
C THR A 56 -4.55 -19.41 -21.89
N ARG A 57 -5.76 -19.16 -22.40
CA ARG A 57 -6.07 -19.14 -23.82
C ARG A 57 -5.87 -17.74 -24.37
N GLU A 58 -6.00 -17.63 -25.70
CA GLU A 58 -6.10 -16.32 -26.35
C GLU A 58 -7.22 -15.51 -25.69
N TYR A 59 -6.89 -14.27 -25.36
CA TYR A 59 -7.74 -13.41 -24.56
C TYR A 59 -8.93 -12.91 -25.42
N PRO A 60 -10.19 -13.28 -25.10
CA PRO A 60 -11.34 -12.82 -25.87
C PRO A 60 -11.66 -11.36 -25.54
N SER A 61 -11.74 -10.50 -26.55
CA SER A 61 -12.15 -9.09 -26.42
C SER A 61 -13.30 -8.80 -27.38
N PRO A 62 -14.50 -8.41 -26.90
CA PRO A 62 -14.87 -8.16 -25.50
C PRO A 62 -15.13 -9.46 -24.69
N LEU A 63 -15.04 -9.36 -23.36
CA LEU A 63 -15.40 -10.44 -22.45
C LEU A 63 -16.91 -10.73 -22.52
N LYS A 64 -17.29 -12.01 -22.55
CA LYS A 64 -18.70 -12.42 -22.52
C LYS A 64 -19.08 -12.92 -21.12
N ILE A 65 -19.99 -12.21 -20.46
CA ILE A 65 -20.49 -12.55 -19.13
C ILE A 65 -21.70 -13.45 -19.24
N ASN A 66 -21.74 -14.53 -18.45
CA ASN A 66 -22.90 -15.41 -18.39
C ASN A 66 -24.08 -14.68 -17.71
N GLU A 67 -25.27 -14.70 -18.33
CA GLU A 67 -26.48 -14.08 -17.81
C GLU A 67 -26.77 -14.45 -16.35
N ASN A 68 -26.54 -15.72 -15.99
CA ASN A 68 -26.79 -16.19 -14.65
C ASN A 68 -25.82 -15.62 -13.61
N GLU A 69 -24.69 -15.04 -14.02
CA GLU A 69 -23.64 -14.52 -13.12
C GLU A 69 -23.61 -13.00 -13.04
N LYS A 70 -24.53 -12.32 -13.72
CA LYS A 70 -24.64 -10.86 -13.66
C LYS A 70 -25.14 -10.38 -12.30
N HIS A 71 -24.62 -9.23 -11.88
CA HIS A 71 -25.02 -8.48 -10.69
C HIS A 71 -24.90 -9.20 -9.35
N LYS A 72 -23.87 -10.04 -9.17
CA LYS A 72 -23.71 -10.85 -7.95
C LYS A 72 -22.57 -10.42 -7.05
N TYR A 73 -21.50 -9.88 -7.61
CA TYR A 73 -20.22 -9.82 -6.94
C TYR A 73 -19.90 -8.41 -6.42
N GLN A 74 -19.07 -8.33 -5.38
CA GLN A 74 -18.45 -7.09 -4.93
C GLN A 74 -16.97 -7.04 -5.31
N SER A 75 -16.36 -8.20 -5.58
CA SER A 75 -14.95 -8.32 -5.94
C SER A 75 -14.82 -9.20 -7.19
N VAL A 76 -14.12 -8.69 -8.20
CA VAL A 76 -13.81 -9.40 -9.44
C VAL A 76 -12.31 -9.46 -9.59
N GLU A 77 -11.77 -10.67 -9.75
CA GLU A 77 -10.37 -10.90 -10.10
C GLU A 77 -10.25 -11.58 -11.46
N LEU A 78 -9.40 -11.03 -12.33
CA LEU A 78 -9.00 -11.65 -13.59
C LEU A 78 -7.50 -11.99 -13.56
N VAL A 79 -7.16 -13.22 -13.93
CA VAL A 79 -5.77 -13.65 -14.14
C VAL A 79 -5.62 -14.10 -15.59
N ILE A 80 -4.80 -13.37 -16.34
CA ILE A 80 -4.59 -13.60 -17.78
C ILE A 80 -3.17 -14.09 -17.97
N GLY A 81 -3.05 -15.34 -18.42
CA GLY A 81 -1.81 -16.10 -18.47
C GLY A 81 -1.57 -16.80 -19.80
N THR A 82 -1.31 -16.06 -20.88
CA THR A 82 -1.14 -16.63 -22.25
C THR A 82 0.31 -16.61 -22.70
N ALA A 83 0.75 -17.55 -23.54
CA ALA A 83 2.10 -17.58 -24.13
C ALA A 83 2.25 -16.68 -25.38
N GLN A 84 1.37 -15.70 -25.55
CA GLN A 84 1.32 -14.77 -26.68
C GLN A 84 1.27 -13.33 -26.17
N ASP A 85 1.32 -12.38 -27.12
CA ASP A 85 1.09 -10.98 -26.82
C ASP A 85 -0.36 -10.75 -26.35
N ILE A 86 -0.51 -9.86 -25.38
CA ILE A 86 -1.81 -9.43 -24.85
C ILE A 86 -2.08 -8.02 -25.34
N HIS A 87 -3.21 -7.82 -26.01
CA HIS A 87 -3.66 -6.51 -26.48
C HIS A 87 -4.88 -6.07 -25.67
N VAL A 88 -4.77 -4.90 -25.05
CA VAL A 88 -5.82 -4.32 -24.20
C VAL A 88 -6.12 -2.90 -24.68
N ASN A 89 -7.41 -2.61 -24.85
CA ASN A 89 -7.93 -1.28 -25.15
C ASN A 89 -8.95 -0.83 -24.08
N ASP A 90 -9.54 0.34 -24.27
CA ASP A 90 -10.46 0.97 -23.32
C ASP A 90 -11.78 0.22 -23.10
N ARG A 91 -12.15 -0.69 -24.00
CA ARG A 91 -13.39 -1.50 -23.90
C ARG A 91 -13.15 -2.94 -23.47
N THR A 92 -11.89 -3.37 -23.43
CA THR A 92 -11.50 -4.73 -23.12
C THR A 92 -12.15 -5.26 -21.82
N PHE A 93 -12.18 -4.44 -20.78
CA PHE A 93 -12.75 -4.82 -19.47
C PHE A 93 -14.15 -4.23 -19.20
N GLU A 94 -14.80 -3.61 -20.18
CA GLU A 94 -16.08 -2.92 -19.97
C GLU A 94 -17.18 -3.86 -19.47
N SER A 95 -17.25 -5.08 -20.01
CA SER A 95 -18.24 -6.09 -19.60
C SER A 95 -18.07 -6.57 -18.16
N VAL A 96 -16.93 -6.31 -17.51
CA VAL A 96 -16.74 -6.65 -16.08
C VAL A 96 -17.75 -5.94 -15.19
N LYS A 97 -18.25 -4.77 -15.60
CA LYS A 97 -19.31 -4.04 -14.88
C LYS A 97 -20.53 -4.91 -14.59
N GLU A 98 -20.89 -5.79 -15.51
CA GLU A 98 -22.08 -6.64 -15.41
C GLU A 98 -21.97 -7.68 -14.29
N LEU A 99 -20.77 -8.01 -13.81
CA LEU A 99 -20.59 -8.95 -12.70
C LEU A 99 -20.92 -8.33 -11.34
N TYR A 100 -20.84 -7.01 -11.22
CA TYR A 100 -20.99 -6.34 -9.93
C TYR A 100 -22.44 -6.17 -9.52
N LYS A 101 -22.76 -6.49 -8.27
CA LYS A 101 -24.08 -6.22 -7.69
C LYS A 101 -24.36 -4.71 -7.66
N ASN A 102 -25.63 -4.33 -7.76
CA ASN A 102 -26.03 -2.92 -7.88
C ASN A 102 -25.98 -2.14 -6.54
N ASP A 103 -25.98 -2.85 -5.41
CA ASP A 103 -26.07 -2.31 -4.05
C ASP A 103 -24.80 -2.55 -3.23
N GLY A 104 -23.64 -2.58 -3.90
CA GLY A 104 -22.34 -2.70 -3.24
C GLY A 104 -21.95 -1.46 -2.45
N ASP A 105 -21.42 -1.67 -1.25
CA ASP A 105 -20.72 -0.64 -0.48
C ASP A 105 -19.21 -0.62 -0.81
N ASN A 106 -18.70 -1.68 -1.44
CA ASN A 106 -17.32 -1.80 -1.86
C ASN A 106 -17.25 -2.58 -3.17
N TYR A 107 -16.49 -2.05 -4.13
CA TYR A 107 -16.26 -2.62 -5.45
C TYR A 107 -14.77 -2.79 -5.64
N GLU A 108 -14.31 -4.03 -5.79
CA GLU A 108 -12.91 -4.36 -6.02
C GLU A 108 -12.72 -4.95 -7.41
N PHE A 109 -11.80 -4.37 -8.19
CA PHE A 109 -11.33 -4.95 -9.44
C PHE A 109 -9.84 -5.29 -9.32
N ARG A 110 -9.49 -6.56 -9.47
CA ARG A 110 -8.10 -7.01 -9.50
C ARG A 110 -7.81 -7.65 -10.84
N ILE A 111 -6.71 -7.25 -11.46
CA ILE A 111 -6.25 -7.86 -12.70
C ILE A 111 -4.78 -8.23 -12.61
N LYS A 112 -4.44 -9.43 -13.07
CA LYS A 112 -3.09 -9.95 -13.14
C LYS A 112 -2.77 -10.39 -14.55
N PHE A 113 -1.64 -9.92 -15.06
CA PHE A 113 -1.04 -10.42 -16.29
C PHE A 113 0.21 -11.23 -15.95
N GLU A 114 0.28 -12.48 -16.41
CA GLU A 114 1.41 -13.37 -16.19
C GLU A 114 1.75 -14.19 -17.45
N LYS A 115 2.98 -14.72 -17.55
CA LYS A 115 3.40 -15.72 -18.56
C LYS A 115 3.29 -15.29 -20.04
N PHE A 116 3.21 -14.00 -20.34
CA PHE A 116 3.02 -13.45 -21.68
C PHE A 116 4.31 -12.94 -22.32
N THR A 117 4.33 -12.88 -23.66
CA THR A 117 5.49 -12.37 -24.42
C THR A 117 5.51 -10.83 -24.38
N GLY A 118 4.48 -10.15 -24.90
CA GLY A 118 4.31 -8.70 -24.81
C GLY A 118 2.95 -8.28 -24.23
N LEU A 119 2.88 -7.10 -23.61
CA LEU A 119 1.63 -6.48 -23.16
C LEU A 119 1.46 -5.10 -23.80
N HIS A 120 0.44 -4.96 -24.64
CA HIS A 120 0.14 -3.76 -25.42
C HIS A 120 -1.10 -3.07 -24.85
N LEU A 121 -0.89 -1.92 -24.21
CA LEU A 121 -1.93 -1.13 -23.54
C LEU A 121 -2.31 0.06 -24.43
N SER A 122 -3.04 -0.19 -25.52
CA SER A 122 -3.15 0.71 -26.66
C SER A 122 -4.16 1.86 -26.51
N SER A 123 -4.66 2.16 -25.31
CA SER A 123 -5.67 3.21 -25.11
C SER A 123 -5.49 3.95 -23.78
N PRO A 124 -5.78 5.26 -23.75
CA PRO A 124 -5.83 6.00 -22.49
C PRO A 124 -6.99 5.53 -21.63
N GLY A 125 -6.79 5.48 -20.31
CA GLY A 125 -7.86 5.21 -19.35
C GLY A 125 -8.50 3.83 -19.48
N ILE A 126 -7.72 2.80 -19.83
CA ILE A 126 -8.18 1.40 -20.02
C ILE A 126 -9.09 0.91 -18.89
N PHE A 127 -8.82 1.36 -17.67
CA PHE A 127 -9.51 0.90 -16.48
C PHE A 127 -10.68 1.78 -16.03
N ASN A 128 -11.01 2.85 -16.76
CA ASN A 128 -12.11 3.76 -16.38
C ASN A 128 -13.49 3.11 -16.47
N ARG A 129 -13.61 2.03 -17.23
CA ARG A 129 -14.86 1.35 -17.53
C ARG A 129 -15.00 0.01 -16.81
N VAL A 130 -14.27 -0.26 -15.74
CA VAL A 130 -14.42 -1.55 -15.02
C VAL A 130 -15.54 -1.53 -13.98
N PHE A 131 -15.87 -0.35 -13.46
CA PHE A 131 -16.86 -0.17 -12.40
C PHE A 131 -18.22 0.28 -12.96
N PRO A 132 -19.35 -0.17 -12.39
CA PRO A 132 -20.67 0.29 -12.80
C PRO A 132 -20.81 1.82 -12.82
N ASP A 133 -21.57 2.35 -13.78
CA ASP A 133 -21.73 3.81 -13.94
C ASP A 133 -22.58 4.43 -12.83
N ASN A 134 -23.49 3.65 -12.24
CA ASN A 134 -24.45 4.09 -11.23
C ASN A 134 -24.11 3.56 -9.82
N ILE A 135 -22.83 3.65 -9.44
CA ILE A 135 -22.39 3.24 -8.09
C ILE A 135 -22.95 4.19 -7.02
N PRO A 136 -23.44 3.68 -5.87
CA PRO A 136 -23.85 4.51 -4.74
C PRO A 136 -22.74 5.48 -4.29
N GLN A 137 -23.10 6.72 -3.95
CA GLN A 137 -22.11 7.77 -3.63
C GLN A 137 -21.17 7.43 -2.47
N HIS A 138 -21.63 6.62 -1.50
CA HIS A 138 -20.84 6.20 -0.35
C HIS A 138 -19.98 4.96 -0.62
N ALA A 139 -20.18 4.30 -1.76
CA ALA A 139 -19.50 3.05 -2.06
C ALA A 139 -18.06 3.28 -2.48
N ARG A 140 -17.19 2.38 -2.03
CA ARG A 140 -15.75 2.48 -2.27
C ARG A 140 -15.35 1.74 -3.53
N LYS A 141 -14.39 2.28 -4.28
CA LYS A 141 -13.81 1.65 -5.47
C LYS A 141 -12.34 1.35 -5.22
N GLN A 142 -11.96 0.09 -5.40
CA GLN A 142 -10.60 -0.39 -5.19
C GLN A 142 -10.11 -1.13 -6.42
N MET A 143 -8.91 -0.82 -6.85
CA MET A 143 -8.30 -1.44 -8.02
C MET A 143 -6.91 -1.98 -7.69
N ALA A 144 -6.59 -3.14 -8.24
CA ALA A 144 -5.25 -3.70 -8.19
C ALA A 144 -4.82 -4.18 -9.58
N LEU A 145 -3.66 -3.74 -10.04
CA LEU A 145 -3.04 -4.19 -11.29
C LEU A 145 -1.70 -4.83 -10.95
N GLU A 146 -1.54 -6.10 -11.33
CA GLU A 146 -0.30 -6.85 -11.15
C GLU A 146 0.22 -7.32 -12.53
N ILE A 147 1.48 -7.02 -12.86
CA ILE A 147 2.09 -7.36 -14.14
C ILE A 147 3.42 -8.08 -13.88
N TYR A 148 3.46 -9.37 -14.22
CA TYR A 148 4.57 -10.26 -13.96
C TYR A 148 5.27 -10.69 -15.26
N ASN A 149 6.61 -10.61 -15.25
CA ASN A 149 7.50 -11.26 -16.22
C ASN A 149 7.13 -11.09 -17.71
N PRO A 150 7.00 -9.86 -18.24
CA PRO A 150 6.99 -9.68 -19.69
C PRO A 150 8.34 -10.10 -20.29
N GLU A 151 8.34 -10.83 -21.40
CA GLU A 151 9.54 -10.98 -22.24
C GLU A 151 9.87 -9.66 -22.97
N VAL A 152 8.84 -8.91 -23.34
CA VAL A 152 8.89 -7.61 -24.01
C VAL A 152 8.23 -6.54 -23.14
N ALA A 153 9.00 -5.52 -22.74
CA ALA A 153 8.48 -4.39 -21.98
C ALA A 153 7.35 -3.67 -22.76
N PRO A 154 6.25 -3.27 -22.10
CA PRO A 154 5.14 -2.56 -22.75
C PRO A 154 5.62 -1.25 -23.37
N SER A 155 5.53 -1.12 -24.69
CA SER A 155 6.02 0.07 -25.41
C SER A 155 5.15 1.32 -25.21
N ASP A 156 3.86 1.13 -24.92
CA ASP A 156 2.85 2.18 -24.92
C ASP A 156 1.98 2.14 -23.66
N ASN A 157 2.53 2.57 -22.53
CA ASN A 157 1.79 2.65 -21.27
C ASN A 157 1.62 4.10 -20.77
N LYS A 158 1.56 5.08 -21.66
CA LYS A 158 1.21 6.48 -21.30
C LYS A 158 -0.31 6.57 -21.06
N HIS A 159 -0.75 7.41 -20.11
CA HIS A 159 -2.17 7.66 -19.84
C HIS A 159 -2.98 6.43 -19.38
N LEU A 160 -2.32 5.40 -18.86
CA LEU A 160 -2.96 4.15 -18.46
C LEU A 160 -4.09 4.34 -17.44
N PHE A 161 -3.90 5.27 -16.50
CA PHE A 161 -4.85 5.61 -15.44
C PHE A 161 -5.44 7.00 -15.62
N GLN A 162 -5.44 7.53 -16.86
CA GLN A 162 -5.99 8.84 -17.14
C GLN A 162 -7.45 8.91 -16.69
N ASN A 163 -7.85 9.96 -15.98
CA ASN A 163 -9.19 10.18 -15.44
C ASN A 163 -9.73 9.07 -14.51
N LEU A 164 -8.86 8.19 -14.01
CA LEU A 164 -9.27 7.14 -13.08
C LEU A 164 -9.75 7.76 -11.77
N ASN A 165 -10.93 7.37 -11.29
CA ASN A 165 -11.51 7.83 -10.02
C ASN A 165 -11.78 6.65 -9.08
N VAL A 166 -10.91 6.47 -8.08
CA VAL A 166 -10.95 5.34 -7.13
C VAL A 166 -10.49 5.74 -5.73
N ASP A 167 -10.95 5.01 -4.71
CA ASP A 167 -10.47 5.19 -3.34
C ASP A 167 -9.08 4.57 -3.15
N ALA A 168 -8.80 3.46 -3.82
CA ALA A 168 -7.49 2.80 -3.75
C ALA A 168 -7.06 2.25 -5.11
N LEU A 169 -5.78 2.43 -5.44
CA LEU A 169 -5.09 1.77 -6.55
C LEU A 169 -3.80 1.12 -6.05
N GLU A 170 -3.68 -0.19 -6.21
CA GLU A 170 -2.45 -0.94 -5.96
C GLU A 170 -1.81 -1.34 -7.29
N LEU A 171 -0.58 -0.90 -7.52
CA LEU A 171 0.19 -1.24 -8.71
C LEU A 171 1.37 -2.11 -8.34
N TYR A 172 1.44 -3.27 -9.00
CA TYR A 172 2.60 -4.13 -8.98
C TYR A 172 3.11 -4.39 -10.39
N ALA A 173 4.34 -4.01 -10.67
CA ALA A 173 4.99 -4.29 -11.95
C ALA A 173 6.46 -4.66 -11.70
N LEU A 174 7.01 -5.58 -12.50
CA LEU A 174 8.42 -5.99 -12.40
C LEU A 174 9.37 -5.24 -13.35
N TYR A 175 8.85 -4.29 -14.13
CA TYR A 175 9.59 -3.52 -15.13
C TYR A 175 9.24 -2.02 -15.01
N PRO A 176 10.10 -1.11 -15.48
CA PRO A 176 9.84 0.33 -15.43
C PRO A 176 8.71 0.75 -16.38
N PHE A 177 7.90 1.72 -15.97
CA PHE A 177 6.92 2.34 -16.86
C PHE A 177 7.62 3.35 -17.79
N HIS A 178 7.20 3.43 -19.06
CA HIS A 178 7.80 4.37 -20.01
C HIS A 178 7.27 5.80 -19.84
N GLY A 179 6.01 5.96 -19.40
CA GLY A 179 5.42 7.27 -19.11
C GLY A 179 5.91 7.89 -17.80
N THR A 180 5.92 9.23 -17.73
CA THR A 180 6.11 9.93 -16.45
C THR A 180 4.90 9.72 -15.55
N PHE A 181 5.05 9.93 -14.23
CA PHE A 181 3.94 9.91 -13.29
C PHE A 181 2.78 10.81 -13.74
N GLN A 182 3.09 12.01 -14.20
CA GLN A 182 2.13 13.00 -14.71
C GLN A 182 1.37 12.46 -15.93
N GLN A 183 2.05 11.77 -16.85
CA GLN A 183 1.42 11.16 -18.02
C GLN A 183 0.56 9.96 -17.64
N LEU A 184 1.01 9.11 -16.70
CA LEU A 184 0.28 7.91 -16.29
C LEU A 184 -1.06 8.22 -15.61
N PHE A 185 -1.07 9.25 -14.77
CA PHE A 185 -2.17 9.60 -13.88
C PHE A 185 -2.86 10.93 -14.24
N ASP A 186 -2.74 11.38 -15.49
CA ASP A 186 -3.35 12.62 -15.96
C ASP A 186 -4.86 12.67 -15.64
N GLY A 187 -5.31 13.69 -14.92
CA GLY A 187 -6.70 13.84 -14.47
C GLY A 187 -7.21 12.79 -13.47
N ALA A 188 -6.35 11.88 -12.97
CA ALA A 188 -6.77 10.84 -12.03
C ALA A 188 -7.12 11.42 -10.65
N ASN A 189 -8.12 10.87 -9.99
CA ASN A 189 -8.49 11.16 -8.61
C ASN A 189 -8.39 9.88 -7.78
N ILE A 190 -7.30 9.75 -7.01
CA ILE A 190 -6.98 8.55 -6.25
C ILE A 190 -6.70 8.92 -4.80
N LYS A 191 -7.50 8.41 -3.86
CA LYS A 191 -7.27 8.71 -2.43
C LYS A 191 -6.03 8.00 -1.90
N TYR A 192 -5.80 6.76 -2.28
CA TYR A 192 -4.62 5.99 -1.87
C TYR A 192 -4.00 5.22 -3.05
N LEU A 193 -2.76 5.56 -3.40
CA LEU A 193 -1.99 4.90 -4.45
C LEU A 193 -0.82 4.13 -3.82
N ARG A 194 -0.77 2.82 -4.02
CA ARG A 194 0.32 1.96 -3.57
C ARG A 194 1.16 1.51 -4.75
N LEU A 195 2.42 1.90 -4.79
CA LEU A 195 3.38 1.52 -5.83
C LEU A 195 4.33 0.43 -5.32
N SER A 196 4.28 -0.74 -5.95
CA SER A 196 5.06 -1.91 -5.57
C SER A 196 5.87 -2.43 -6.77
N GLY A 197 7.15 -2.09 -6.87
CA GLY A 197 8.03 -2.57 -7.95
C GLY A 197 8.40 -1.46 -8.92
N GLY A 198 8.29 -1.73 -10.23
CA GLY A 198 8.73 -0.94 -11.39
C GLY A 198 8.90 0.56 -11.16
N GLU A 199 10.02 1.09 -11.64
CA GLU A 199 10.31 2.52 -11.55
C GLU A 199 9.29 3.32 -12.39
N ILE A 200 8.72 4.36 -11.78
CA ILE A 200 7.90 5.36 -12.46
C ILE A 200 8.68 6.66 -12.38
N ARG A 201 9.10 7.19 -13.53
CA ARG A 201 9.83 8.46 -13.56
C ARG A 201 8.87 9.59 -13.22
N SER A 202 9.30 10.50 -12.35
CA SER A 202 8.57 11.74 -12.08
C SER A 202 9.25 12.89 -12.83
N ASP A 203 8.47 13.74 -13.51
CA ASP A 203 8.96 14.97 -14.14
C ASP A 203 8.31 16.17 -13.46
N LEU A 204 8.99 16.76 -12.48
CA LEU A 204 8.49 17.88 -11.70
C LEU A 204 8.29 19.16 -12.53
N SER A 205 8.82 19.23 -13.77
CA SER A 205 8.55 20.35 -14.67
C SER A 205 7.16 20.28 -15.33
N GLN A 206 6.55 19.09 -15.34
CA GLN A 206 5.20 18.88 -15.86
C GLN A 206 4.16 19.12 -14.76
N SER A 207 3.15 19.92 -15.09
CA SER A 207 1.99 20.11 -14.20
C SER A 207 1.22 18.81 -14.05
N PHE A 208 0.89 18.45 -12.80
CA PHE A 208 -0.01 17.35 -12.52
C PHE A 208 -1.46 17.87 -12.40
N THR A 209 -2.35 17.33 -13.22
CA THR A 209 -3.77 17.72 -13.32
C THR A 209 -4.69 16.88 -12.43
N GLY A 210 -4.20 15.75 -11.92
CA GLY A 210 -4.93 14.86 -11.04
C GLY A 210 -4.86 15.26 -9.56
N THR A 211 -5.53 14.47 -8.73
CA THR A 211 -5.47 14.54 -7.27
C THR A 211 -5.06 13.17 -6.73
N ILE A 212 -3.89 13.09 -6.10
CA ILE A 212 -3.50 11.92 -5.29
C ILE A 212 -3.40 12.37 -3.83
N SER A 213 -4.25 11.81 -2.97
CA SER A 213 -4.22 12.21 -1.54
C SER A 213 -3.02 11.56 -0.85
N ARG A 214 -2.80 10.26 -1.03
CA ARG A 214 -1.71 9.53 -0.38
C ARG A 214 -1.02 8.57 -1.33
N ILE A 215 0.30 8.57 -1.36
CA ILE A 215 1.13 7.62 -2.11
C ILE A 215 1.96 6.79 -1.14
N GLU A 216 1.95 5.47 -1.30
CA GLU A 216 2.86 4.55 -0.60
C GLU A 216 3.84 3.87 -1.58
N LEU A 217 5.14 4.04 -1.33
CA LEU A 217 6.21 3.36 -2.03
C LEU A 217 6.57 2.08 -1.26
N ALA A 218 5.99 0.94 -1.67
CA ALA A 218 5.95 -0.25 -0.84
C ALA A 218 7.05 -1.30 -1.10
N ARG A 219 7.53 -1.40 -2.34
CA ARG A 219 8.51 -2.41 -2.77
C ARG A 219 9.54 -1.89 -3.78
N GLN A 220 9.59 -0.58 -4.02
CA GLN A 220 10.61 -0.03 -4.92
C GLN A 220 12.04 -0.32 -4.39
N ALA A 221 12.23 -0.34 -3.07
CA ALA A 221 13.53 -0.53 -2.41
C ALA A 221 14.16 -1.94 -2.51
N SER A 222 13.40 -3.02 -2.77
CA SER A 222 14.03 -4.36 -2.87
C SER A 222 14.72 -4.63 -4.21
N ALA A 223 14.48 -3.79 -5.22
CA ALA A 223 15.00 -3.95 -6.59
C ALA A 223 15.91 -2.81 -7.03
N LEU A 224 16.17 -1.84 -6.17
CA LEU A 224 16.77 -0.57 -6.54
C LEU A 224 17.81 -0.19 -5.50
N SER A 225 19.09 -0.20 -5.89
CA SER A 225 20.22 0.40 -5.20
C SER A 225 20.13 1.94 -5.21
N VAL A 226 18.92 2.49 -5.03
CA VAL A 226 18.63 3.88 -5.33
C VAL A 226 18.82 4.67 -4.06
N GLN A 227 19.82 5.55 -4.09
CA GLN A 227 20.19 6.45 -3.00
C GLN A 227 19.15 7.56 -2.72
N ASN A 228 18.01 7.60 -3.43
CA ASN A 228 16.98 8.64 -3.34
C ASN A 228 15.64 8.17 -3.89
N PHE A 229 14.57 8.19 -3.08
CA PHE A 229 13.22 7.86 -3.55
C PHE A 229 12.67 8.97 -4.46
N PRO A 230 11.92 8.62 -5.53
CA PRO A 230 11.27 9.60 -6.37
C PRO A 230 10.23 10.42 -5.59
N VAL A 231 10.20 11.73 -5.87
CA VAL A 231 9.19 12.64 -5.33
C VAL A 231 8.02 12.71 -6.32
N TYR A 232 6.81 12.48 -5.81
CA TYR A 232 5.59 12.51 -6.59
C TYR A 232 4.66 13.64 -6.14
N PRO A 233 3.86 14.22 -7.06
CA PRO A 233 2.87 15.25 -6.75
C PRO A 233 1.66 14.66 -6.02
N ALA A 234 1.80 14.45 -4.71
CA ALA A 234 0.74 14.00 -3.81
C ALA A 234 0.73 14.80 -2.50
N HIS A 235 -0.41 14.80 -1.81
CA HIS A 235 -0.55 15.51 -0.53
C HIS A 235 0.30 14.86 0.56
N GLU A 236 0.32 13.53 0.60
CA GLU A 236 1.07 12.76 1.58
C GLU A 236 1.84 11.62 0.91
N LEU A 237 3.13 11.50 1.23
CA LEU A 237 4.01 10.42 0.80
C LEU A 237 4.31 9.49 2.00
N ILE A 238 4.29 8.19 1.72
CA ILE A 238 4.68 7.10 2.61
C ILE A 238 5.80 6.31 1.95
N ILE A 239 6.92 6.13 2.64
CA ILE A 239 8.05 5.35 2.14
C ILE A 239 8.25 4.11 3.01
N ASN A 240 8.29 2.93 2.39
CA ASN A 240 8.78 1.70 3.01
C ASN A 240 10.21 1.44 2.52
N ALA A 241 11.19 1.72 3.36
CA ALA A 241 12.61 1.60 3.06
C ALA A 241 13.24 0.35 3.68
N PHE A 242 14.14 -0.25 2.92
CA PHE A 242 15.10 -1.21 3.43
C PHE A 242 16.42 -0.44 3.48
N TYR A 243 17.01 -0.24 4.66
CA TYR A 243 18.22 0.55 4.95
C TYR A 243 18.08 2.08 4.98
N ILE A 244 18.75 2.72 5.95
CA ILE A 244 18.82 4.19 6.08
C ILE A 244 19.95 4.78 5.24
N THR A 245 20.99 4.02 4.95
CA THR A 245 22.13 4.48 4.14
C THR A 245 21.70 4.95 2.75
N GLU A 246 20.53 4.51 2.27
CA GLU A 246 19.87 4.97 1.05
C GLU A 246 19.34 6.41 1.13
N PHE A 247 19.47 7.14 2.24
CA PHE A 247 18.92 8.49 2.39
C PHE A 247 19.93 9.58 2.77
N ASN A 248 21.13 9.18 3.20
CA ASN A 248 22.17 10.11 3.65
C ASN A 248 23.06 10.55 2.49
N THR A 249 22.44 11.04 1.41
CA THR A 249 23.17 11.70 0.32
C THR A 249 23.48 13.14 0.72
N GLU A 250 24.53 13.73 0.13
CA GLU A 250 24.91 15.14 0.39
C GLU A 250 23.81 16.13 -0.05
N HIS A 251 22.95 15.70 -0.98
CA HIS A 251 21.89 16.51 -1.59
C HIS A 251 20.59 15.68 -1.73
N PRO A 252 19.87 15.40 -0.63
CA PRO A 252 18.65 14.62 -0.69
C PRO A 252 17.54 15.41 -1.42
N PRO A 253 16.62 14.74 -2.14
CA PRO A 253 15.44 15.36 -2.69
C PRO A 253 14.61 16.06 -1.61
N ASN A 254 13.84 17.06 -2.03
CA ASN A 254 12.90 17.71 -1.13
C ASN A 254 11.71 16.78 -0.85
N TYR A 255 11.68 16.18 0.34
CA TYR A 255 10.61 15.32 0.84
C TYR A 255 9.61 16.08 1.72
N SER A 256 9.25 17.32 1.35
CA SER A 256 8.37 18.16 2.16
C SER A 256 6.98 17.55 2.42
N ASN A 257 6.52 16.65 1.54
CA ASN A 257 5.24 15.94 1.65
C ASN A 257 5.36 14.53 2.28
N LEU A 258 6.53 14.12 2.76
CA LEU A 258 6.71 12.85 3.46
C LEU A 258 6.07 12.91 4.84
N GLY A 259 4.95 12.20 5.00
CA GLY A 259 4.21 12.13 6.26
C GLY A 259 4.55 10.91 7.09
N GLU A 260 4.88 9.79 6.44
CA GLU A 260 5.19 8.51 7.10
C GLU A 260 6.44 7.84 6.50
N LEU A 261 7.34 7.43 7.38
CA LEU A 261 8.52 6.65 7.00
C LEU A 261 8.53 5.32 7.75
N ARG A 262 8.66 4.22 7.03
CA ARG A 262 8.83 2.88 7.59
C ARG A 262 10.19 2.36 7.16
N VAL A 263 11.03 1.99 8.13
CA VAL A 263 12.40 1.55 7.91
C VAL A 263 12.59 0.15 8.45
N PHE A 264 13.19 -0.70 7.63
CA PHE A 264 13.82 -1.94 8.07
C PHE A 264 15.34 -1.81 7.90
N SER A 265 16.13 -2.06 8.94
CA SER A 265 17.59 -2.07 8.87
C SER A 265 18.14 -3.30 9.58
N PRO A 266 19.00 -4.11 8.93
CA PRO A 266 19.72 -5.18 9.63
C PRO A 266 20.95 -4.67 10.40
N GLY A 267 21.34 -3.40 10.22
CA GLY A 267 22.46 -2.76 10.90
C GLY A 267 22.01 -1.67 11.87
N ARG A 268 22.95 -1.19 12.69
CA ARG A 268 22.73 -0.09 13.65
C ARG A 268 22.16 1.14 12.96
N ILE A 269 21.17 1.77 13.61
CA ILE A 269 20.68 3.09 13.19
C ILE A 269 21.60 4.18 13.78
N PRO A 270 22.28 4.99 12.96
CA PRO A 270 23.22 6.00 13.45
C PRO A 270 22.52 7.24 14.01
N ALA A 271 23.29 8.10 14.70
CA ALA A 271 22.82 9.41 15.12
C ALA A 271 22.36 10.25 13.90
N ASN A 272 21.34 11.09 14.10
CA ASN A 272 20.77 11.97 13.05
C ASN A 272 20.32 11.23 11.77
N ALA A 273 20.04 9.93 11.86
CA ALA A 273 19.61 9.08 10.74
C ALA A 273 18.43 9.65 9.94
N PHE A 274 17.58 10.46 10.57
CA PHE A 274 16.34 10.98 9.98
C PHE A 274 16.31 12.51 9.85
N GLN A 275 17.44 13.20 10.02
CA GLN A 275 17.49 14.67 10.05
C GLN A 275 16.97 15.33 8.76
N GLN A 276 17.00 14.61 7.62
CA GLN A 276 16.53 15.08 6.31
C GLN A 276 15.00 14.98 6.16
N PHE A 277 14.29 14.47 7.16
CA PHE A 277 12.84 14.27 7.14
C PHE A 277 12.12 15.03 8.26
N PRO A 278 12.31 16.36 8.38
CA PRO A 278 11.80 17.11 9.53
C PRO A 278 10.27 17.16 9.61
N ASN A 279 9.56 16.85 8.52
CA ASN A 279 8.10 16.92 8.42
C ASN A 279 7.40 15.58 8.67
N ILE A 280 8.11 14.51 9.02
CA ILE A 280 7.44 13.23 9.28
C ILE A 280 6.64 13.28 10.58
N HIS A 281 5.42 12.74 10.52
CA HIS A 281 4.52 12.64 11.66
C HIS A 281 4.45 11.20 12.16
N THR A 282 4.75 10.22 11.31
CA THR A 282 4.80 8.80 11.66
C THR A 282 6.13 8.17 11.25
N LEU A 283 6.77 7.49 12.20
CA LEU A 283 8.02 6.75 11.98
C LEU A 283 7.88 5.33 12.52
N SER A 284 8.14 4.33 11.68
CA SER A 284 8.27 2.93 12.11
C SER A 284 9.66 2.44 11.83
N ILE A 285 10.36 1.94 12.85
CA ILE A 285 11.71 1.39 12.75
C ILE A 285 11.65 -0.08 13.14
N SER A 286 12.19 -0.93 12.28
CA SER A 286 12.42 -2.35 12.55
C SER A 286 13.90 -2.63 12.35
N THR A 287 14.59 -3.06 13.39
CA THR A 287 16.02 -3.37 13.31
C THR A 287 16.39 -4.54 14.22
N ASP A 288 17.37 -5.32 13.76
CA ASP A 288 17.96 -6.41 14.53
C ASP A 288 19.16 -5.93 15.38
N ALA A 289 19.60 -4.69 15.17
CA ALA A 289 20.73 -4.03 15.86
C ALA A 289 20.24 -2.89 16.78
N ASP A 290 21.18 -2.15 17.38
CA ASP A 290 20.90 -1.00 18.24
C ASP A 290 20.47 0.26 17.45
N ILE A 291 19.76 1.16 18.13
CA ILE A 291 19.47 2.52 17.65
C ILE A 291 20.27 3.51 18.49
N ASP A 292 21.02 4.39 17.83
CA ASP A 292 21.70 5.48 18.52
C ASP A 292 20.70 6.38 19.25
N PRO A 293 20.94 6.76 20.53
CA PRO A 293 20.04 7.63 21.29
C PRO A 293 19.70 8.97 20.62
N ASN A 294 20.57 9.46 19.71
CA ASN A 294 20.39 10.70 18.97
C ASN A 294 19.87 10.48 17.54
N ALA A 295 19.42 9.26 17.18
CA ALA A 295 18.94 8.95 15.84
C ALA A 295 17.74 9.82 15.41
N LEU A 296 16.84 10.13 16.36
CA LEU A 296 15.57 10.83 16.12
C LEU A 296 15.67 12.35 16.32
N HIS A 297 16.86 12.89 16.55
CA HIS A 297 17.06 14.31 16.80
C HIS A 297 16.61 15.15 15.59
N GLY A 298 15.87 16.23 15.86
CA GLY A 298 15.32 17.13 14.83
C GLY A 298 13.94 16.73 14.30
N LEU A 299 13.39 15.58 14.70
CA LEU A 299 12.04 15.13 14.32
C LEU A 299 10.94 15.79 15.17
N ASN A 300 10.86 17.12 15.11
CA ASN A 300 9.96 17.90 15.96
C ASN A 300 8.48 17.66 15.65
N ASN A 301 8.12 17.22 14.44
CA ASN A 301 6.73 16.98 14.04
C ASN A 301 6.28 15.53 14.29
N LEU A 302 7.13 14.68 14.85
CA LEU A 302 6.83 13.27 15.02
C LEU A 302 5.75 13.05 16.09
N GLU A 303 4.61 12.53 15.69
CA GLU A 303 3.47 12.24 16.56
C GLU A 303 3.35 10.75 16.90
N LYS A 304 3.84 9.87 16.00
CA LYS A 304 3.75 8.42 16.15
C LYS A 304 5.09 7.75 15.88
N LEU A 305 5.54 6.95 16.84
CA LEU A 305 6.79 6.19 16.76
C LEU A 305 6.50 4.72 17.06
N SER A 306 6.91 3.84 16.16
CA SER A 306 6.80 2.39 16.33
C SER A 306 8.19 1.78 16.21
N ILE A 307 8.69 1.17 17.29
CA ILE A 307 10.01 0.52 17.32
C ILE A 307 9.83 -0.98 17.50
N LYS A 308 10.36 -1.76 16.56
CA LYS A 308 10.38 -3.22 16.58
C LYS A 308 11.83 -3.69 16.70
N GLU A 309 12.26 -3.87 17.94
CA GLU A 309 13.62 -4.21 18.31
C GLU A 309 13.71 -5.44 19.22
N PRO A 310 14.91 -6.01 19.40
CA PRO A 310 15.20 -6.90 20.51
C PRO A 310 15.25 -6.19 21.88
N ARG A 311 15.62 -4.89 21.99
CA ARG A 311 15.64 -4.09 23.23
C ARG A 311 15.52 -2.56 22.97
N PRO A 312 14.30 -1.99 22.96
CA PRO A 312 14.12 -0.56 22.70
C PRO A 312 14.69 0.31 23.83
N SER A 313 15.25 1.49 23.51
CA SER A 313 15.65 2.48 24.52
C SER A 313 14.65 3.62 24.61
N LEU A 314 14.13 3.91 25.82
CA LEU A 314 13.25 5.07 26.04
C LEU A 314 13.99 6.41 25.97
N ALA A 315 15.32 6.41 26.01
CA ALA A 315 16.10 7.64 25.82
C ALA A 315 15.80 8.29 24.46
N LEU A 316 15.41 7.49 23.46
CA LEU A 316 14.98 7.97 22.14
C LEU A 316 13.78 8.93 22.24
N LEU A 317 12.86 8.70 23.19
CA LEU A 317 11.67 9.54 23.37
C LEU A 317 12.01 10.95 23.85
N ASN A 318 13.18 11.17 24.45
CA ASN A 318 13.58 12.50 24.90
C ASN A 318 13.89 13.45 23.73
N SER A 319 14.14 12.90 22.55
CA SER A 319 14.46 13.68 21.34
C SER A 319 13.25 14.01 20.46
N VAL A 320 12.05 13.53 20.83
CA VAL A 320 10.80 13.69 20.06
C VAL A 320 9.69 14.30 20.93
N PRO A 321 9.67 15.64 21.10
CA PRO A 321 8.87 16.31 22.11
C PRO A 321 7.35 16.26 21.88
N ASN A 322 6.91 16.04 20.64
CA ASN A 322 5.50 16.05 20.24
C ASN A 322 4.89 14.64 20.07
N ILE A 323 5.58 13.62 20.59
CA ILE A 323 5.13 12.24 20.47
C ILE A 323 3.79 12.03 21.22
N LYS A 324 2.80 11.48 20.51
CA LYS A 324 1.46 11.16 21.04
C LYS A 324 1.26 9.66 21.16
N GLU A 325 1.81 8.89 20.23
CA GLU A 325 1.68 7.43 20.16
C GLU A 325 3.05 6.76 20.12
N PHE A 326 3.28 5.81 21.03
CA PHE A 326 4.47 4.97 21.03
C PHE A 326 4.09 3.48 21.03
N GLU A 327 4.55 2.76 20.02
CA GLU A 327 4.36 1.31 19.89
C GLU A 327 5.72 0.62 20.05
N THR A 328 5.81 -0.29 21.02
CA THR A 328 7.01 -1.08 21.25
C THR A 328 6.69 -2.43 21.91
N ASN A 329 7.67 -3.32 22.00
CA ASN A 329 7.57 -4.48 22.87
C ASN A 329 8.01 -4.09 24.29
N ILE A 330 7.04 -3.93 25.19
CA ILE A 330 7.25 -3.44 26.56
C ILE A 330 8.04 -4.45 27.38
N GLU A 331 7.87 -5.76 27.16
CA GLU A 331 8.55 -6.83 27.91
C GLU A 331 10.07 -6.84 27.68
N LYS A 332 10.53 -6.16 26.63
CA LYS A 332 11.95 -6.03 26.27
C LYS A 332 12.61 -4.77 26.84
N LEU A 333 11.86 -3.91 27.52
CA LEU A 333 12.39 -2.75 28.24
C LEU A 333 12.94 -3.20 29.61
N ASP A 334 13.99 -2.55 30.10
CA ASP A 334 14.42 -2.71 31.49
C ASP A 334 13.40 -2.11 32.48
N ASP A 335 13.54 -2.46 33.77
CA ASP A 335 12.56 -2.10 34.80
C ASP A 335 12.43 -0.57 34.97
N ASP A 336 13.53 0.17 34.82
CA ASP A 336 13.55 1.62 34.90
C ASP A 336 12.79 2.24 33.73
N ALA A 337 13.01 1.74 32.52
CA ALA A 337 12.30 2.15 31.33
C ALA A 337 10.80 1.84 31.44
N GLN A 338 10.43 0.64 31.88
CA GLN A 338 9.02 0.30 32.10
C GLN A 338 8.35 1.28 33.07
N CYS A 339 9.02 1.63 34.18
CA CYS A 339 8.53 2.62 35.15
C CYS A 339 8.32 4.01 34.51
N GLN A 340 9.28 4.49 33.71
CA GLN A 340 9.18 5.78 33.02
C GLN A 340 8.03 5.81 32.02
N LEU A 341 7.83 4.72 31.28
CA LEU A 341 6.76 4.59 30.29
C LEU A 341 5.37 4.62 30.96
N VAL A 342 5.21 3.91 32.08
CA VAL A 342 4.00 3.95 32.90
C VAL A 342 3.74 5.36 33.41
N GLY A 343 4.77 6.07 33.88
CA GLY A 343 4.64 7.46 34.30
C GLY A 343 4.14 8.39 33.18
N LYS A 344 4.69 8.25 31.97
CA LYS A 344 4.24 9.02 30.79
C LYS A 344 2.80 8.68 30.38
N LEU A 345 2.43 7.40 30.42
CA LEU A 345 1.07 6.93 30.13
C LEU A 345 0.05 7.45 31.15
N ALA A 346 0.36 7.34 32.45
CA ALA A 346 -0.53 7.77 33.53
C ALA A 346 -0.78 9.28 33.51
N ASN A 347 0.19 10.07 33.06
CA ASN A 347 0.08 11.51 32.90
C ASN A 347 -0.57 11.94 31.57
N GLY A 348 -1.06 10.98 30.76
CA GLY A 348 -1.66 11.24 29.45
C GLY A 348 -0.68 11.85 28.43
N GLN A 349 0.63 11.79 28.69
CA GLN A 349 1.65 12.35 27.80
C GLN A 349 1.85 11.50 26.55
N ILE A 350 1.59 10.20 26.63
CA ILE A 350 1.76 9.28 25.51
C ILE A 350 0.75 8.13 25.59
N ALA A 351 0.18 7.76 24.45
CA ALA A 351 -0.56 6.51 24.30
C ALA A 351 0.41 5.38 23.95
N VAL A 352 0.39 4.29 24.71
CA VAL A 352 1.28 3.14 24.51
C VAL A 352 0.48 1.96 23.98
N GLN A 353 0.92 1.40 22.85
CA GLN A 353 0.41 0.12 22.36
C GLN A 353 1.49 -0.94 22.51
N GLY A 354 1.35 -1.81 23.50
CA GLY A 354 2.19 -2.99 23.67
C GLY A 354 1.76 -4.10 22.71
N LYS A 355 2.72 -4.74 22.04
CA LYS A 355 2.51 -6.07 21.47
C LYS A 355 3.00 -7.11 22.47
N SER A 356 2.06 -7.87 23.03
CA SER A 356 2.31 -9.13 23.73
C SER A 356 2.89 -10.16 22.78
#